data_AF-A0A8W8JFP3-F1
#
_entry.id   AF-A0A8W8JFP3-F1
#
_cell.length_a   1.000
_cell.length_b   1.000
_cell.length_c   1.000
_cell.angle_alpha   90.00
_cell.angle_beta   90.00
_cell.angle_gamma   90.00
#
_symmetry.space_group_name_H-M   'P 1'
#
loop_
_entity.id
_entity.type
_entity.pdbx_description
1 polymer ?
#
loop_
_entity_poly.entity_id
_entity_poly.type
_entity_poly.pdbx_seq_one_letter_code
_entity_poly.pdbx_strand_id
1 'polypeptide(L)'
;MAYKGACQEAKLAATVEPVCTCNKMYFPVCGSDGVTYNNECLMTCHGAVKSHDGECIRMADCACQRIMNPVCGKDGKTYNNECLMNCANVIEDYPGACKI
;
A
#
# COMPACT_ATOMS: atom_id res chain seq x y z
N MET A 1 -36.32 40.41 -9.36
CA MET A 1 -36.47 39.81 -8.01
C MET A 1 -35.11 39.32 -7.56
N ALA A 2 -34.60 39.83 -6.44
CA ALA A 2 -33.30 39.43 -5.89
C ALA A 2 -33.55 38.82 -4.50
N TYR A 3 -33.14 37.56 -4.30
CA TYR A 3 -33.24 36.93 -3.00
C TYR A 3 -32.03 37.35 -2.15
N LYS A 4 -32.30 37.84 -0.93
CA LYS A 4 -31.25 38.08 0.08
C LYS A 4 -30.97 36.76 0.78
N GLY A 5 -29.93 36.05 0.33
CA GLY A 5 -29.30 34.97 1.08
C GLY A 5 -28.01 35.47 1.74
N ALA A 6 -27.71 34.97 2.94
CA ALA A 6 -26.40 35.18 3.56
C ALA A 6 -25.39 34.20 2.93
N CYS A 7 -24.21 34.69 2.54
CA CYS A 7 -23.08 33.83 2.21
C CYS A 7 -22.62 33.14 3.50
N GLN A 8 -23.01 31.88 3.67
CA GLN A 8 -22.43 31.04 4.72
C GLN A 8 -21.17 30.41 4.13
N GLU A 9 -20.02 30.80 4.65
CA GLU A 9 -18.78 30.07 4.37
C GLU A 9 -18.94 28.66 4.91
N ALA A 10 -18.98 27.69 3.99
CA ALA A 10 -18.88 26.30 4.35
C ALA A 10 -17.53 26.12 5.07
N LYS A 11 -17.59 25.85 6.38
CA LYS A 11 -16.46 25.23 7.09
C LYS A 11 -16.23 23.88 6.41
N LEU A 12 -15.41 23.90 5.37
CA LEU A 12 -14.87 22.69 4.80
C LEU A 12 -14.02 22.09 5.91
N ALA A 13 -14.46 20.96 6.46
CA ALA A 13 -13.62 20.10 7.27
C ALA A 13 -12.48 19.67 6.36
N ALA A 14 -11.40 20.44 6.36
CA ALA A 14 -10.27 20.24 5.49
C ALA A 14 -9.64 18.92 5.87
N THR A 15 -9.84 17.90 5.05
CA THR A 15 -8.80 16.91 4.82
C THR A 15 -7.62 17.68 4.24
N VAL A 16 -6.78 18.26 5.12
CA VAL A 16 -5.58 18.97 4.71
C VAL A 16 -4.64 17.90 4.17
N GLU A 17 -4.70 17.67 2.86
CA GLU A 17 -3.65 16.91 2.19
C GLU A 17 -2.33 17.68 2.41
N PRO A 18 -1.25 17.00 2.83
CA PRO A 18 0.01 17.66 3.08
C PRO A 18 0.51 18.30 1.79
N VAL A 19 0.93 19.57 1.87
CA VAL A 19 1.55 20.24 0.73
C VAL A 19 2.95 19.66 0.54
N CYS A 20 3.07 18.68 -0.37
CA CYS A 20 4.32 17.99 -0.64
C CYS A 20 5.17 18.74 -1.67
N THR A 21 6.34 19.21 -1.25
CA THR A 21 7.35 19.76 -2.16
C THR A 21 8.28 18.63 -2.63
N CYS A 22 7.81 17.84 -3.58
CA CYS A 22 8.54 16.70 -4.13
C CYS A 22 8.78 16.85 -5.63
N ASN A 23 9.82 16.19 -6.15
CA ASN A 23 10.00 16.06 -7.59
C ASN A 23 8.92 15.13 -8.19
N LYS A 24 8.75 15.19 -9.51
CA LYS A 24 7.78 14.38 -10.26
C LYS A 24 8.41 13.10 -10.86
N MET A 25 9.59 12.68 -10.39
CA MET A 25 10.20 11.44 -10.87
C MET A 25 9.37 10.25 -10.40
N TYR A 26 9.16 9.29 -11.30
CA TYR A 26 8.39 8.09 -11.02
C TYR A 26 9.33 6.95 -10.61
N PHE A 27 9.40 6.72 -9.31
CA PHE A 27 10.14 5.63 -8.66
C PHE A 27 9.23 5.05 -7.58
N PRO A 28 8.20 4.28 -7.96
CA PRO A 28 7.12 3.95 -7.06
C PRO A 28 7.61 3.15 -5.85
N VAL A 29 6.97 3.38 -4.72
CA VAL A 29 7.20 2.64 -3.47
C VAL A 29 5.86 2.25 -2.84
N CYS A 30 5.83 1.10 -2.17
CA CYS A 30 4.68 0.67 -1.42
C CYS A 30 4.86 1.08 0.04
N GLY A 31 3.91 1.86 0.56
CA GLY A 31 3.84 2.17 1.97
C GLY A 31 3.32 0.98 2.79
N SER A 32 3.68 0.96 4.08
CA SER A 32 3.14 0.04 5.08
C SER A 32 1.63 0.22 5.33
N ASP A 33 1.08 1.33 4.87
CA ASP A 33 -0.36 1.62 4.78
C ASP A 33 -1.04 0.96 3.58
N GLY A 34 -0.29 0.25 2.72
CA GLY A 34 -0.80 -0.38 1.50
C GLY A 34 -1.06 0.60 0.36
N VAL A 35 -0.54 1.84 0.46
CA VAL A 35 -0.68 2.86 -0.58
C VAL A 35 0.58 2.92 -1.44
N THR A 36 0.40 2.90 -2.76
CA THR A 36 1.47 3.17 -3.71
C THR A 36 1.72 4.67 -3.79
N TYR A 37 2.95 5.09 -3.51
CA TYR A 37 3.40 6.47 -3.69
C TYR A 37 4.29 6.54 -4.93
N ASN A 38 4.12 7.59 -5.76
CA ASN A 38 4.89 7.75 -7.01
C ASN A 38 6.41 7.83 -6.76
N ASN A 39 6.81 8.24 -5.56
CA ASN A 39 8.18 8.21 -5.09
C ASN A 39 8.26 8.25 -3.55
N GLU A 40 9.43 7.93 -3.03
CA GLU A 40 9.74 7.93 -1.59
C GLU A 40 9.57 9.30 -0.91
N CYS A 41 9.78 10.41 -1.64
CA CYS A 41 9.53 11.75 -1.11
C CYS A 41 8.04 11.95 -0.79
N LEU A 42 7.15 11.57 -1.72
CA LEU A 42 5.71 11.67 -1.51
C LEU A 42 5.22 10.76 -0.38
N MET A 43 5.73 9.53 -0.30
CA MET A 43 5.44 8.62 0.82
C MET A 43 5.81 9.24 2.17
N THR A 44 7.04 9.77 2.27
CA THR A 44 7.54 10.40 3.50
C THR A 44 6.74 11.66 3.85
N CYS A 45 6.36 12.46 2.85
CA CYS A 45 5.53 13.64 3.05
C CYS A 45 4.14 13.31 3.63
N HIS A 46 3.57 12.18 3.21
CA HIS A 46 2.31 11.65 3.73
C HIS A 46 2.48 10.90 5.07
N GLY A 47 3.70 10.81 5.62
CA GLY A 47 3.99 10.17 6.89
C GLY A 47 3.94 8.64 6.85
N ALA A 48 3.97 8.04 5.66
CA ALA A 48 4.00 6.59 5.51
C ALA A 48 5.43 6.04 5.63
N VAL A 49 5.55 4.82 6.15
CA VAL A 49 6.82 4.08 6.24
C VAL A 49 6.92 3.14 5.04
N LYS A 50 8.09 3.10 4.38
CA LYS A 50 8.33 2.20 3.25
C LYS A 50 8.18 0.74 3.67
N SER A 51 7.34 0.01 2.95
CA SER A 51 7.25 -1.45 3.03
C SER A 51 8.27 -2.08 2.09
N HIS A 52 8.17 -1.79 0.80
CA HIS A 52 9.11 -2.25 -0.22
C HIS A 52 9.17 -1.27 -1.40
N ASP A 53 10.20 -1.38 -2.22
CA ASP A 53 10.31 -0.64 -3.49
C ASP A 53 9.34 -1.24 -4.53
N GLY A 54 8.88 -0.41 -5.47
CA GLY A 54 7.84 -0.76 -6.45
C GLY A 54 6.42 -0.45 -5.96
N GLU A 55 5.44 -0.60 -6.83
CA GLU A 55 4.03 -0.39 -6.49
C GLU A 55 3.53 -1.45 -5.50
N CYS A 56 2.55 -1.10 -4.67
CA CYS A 56 1.86 -2.09 -3.86
C CYS A 56 1.17 -3.12 -4.75
N ILE A 57 1.49 -4.39 -4.53
CA ILE A 57 0.90 -5.48 -5.30
C ILE A 57 -0.43 -5.86 -4.65
N ARG A 58 -1.54 -5.76 -5.40
CA ARG A 58 -2.80 -6.34 -4.94
C ARG A 58 -2.77 -7.83 -5.20
N MET A 59 -3.31 -8.63 -4.26
CA MET A 59 -3.41 -10.08 -4.45
C MET A 59 -4.15 -10.49 -5.73
N ALA A 60 -5.05 -9.64 -6.24
CA ALA A 60 -5.75 -9.87 -7.51
C ALA A 60 -4.83 -9.73 -8.74
N ASP A 61 -3.76 -8.95 -8.63
CA ASP A 61 -2.79 -8.72 -9.70
C ASP A 61 -1.69 -9.80 -9.72
N CYS A 62 -1.63 -10.65 -8.69
CA CYS A 62 -0.73 -11.79 -8.63
C CYS A 62 -1.13 -12.86 -9.66
N ALA A 63 -0.35 -12.99 -10.74
CA ALA A 63 -0.49 -14.05 -11.72
C ALA A 63 0.03 -15.40 -11.19
N CYS A 64 -0.62 -15.93 -10.14
CA CYS A 64 -0.24 -17.18 -9.50
C CYS A 64 -1.18 -18.33 -9.87
N GLN A 65 -0.61 -19.52 -10.03
CA GLN A 65 -1.40 -20.73 -10.18
C GLN A 65 -2.12 -21.06 -8.87
N ARG A 66 -3.30 -21.67 -8.97
CA ARG A 66 -4.10 -22.11 -7.82
C ARG A 66 -3.65 -23.48 -7.28
N ILE A 67 -2.32 -23.66 -7.15
CA ILE A 67 -1.71 -24.83 -6.54
C ILE A 67 -1.69 -24.63 -5.03
N MET A 68 -2.08 -25.66 -4.27
CA MET A 68 -2.02 -25.65 -2.81
C MET A 68 -0.74 -26.34 -2.36
N ASN A 69 0.31 -25.57 -2.09
CA ASN A 69 1.59 -26.03 -1.56
C ASN A 69 2.07 -25.02 -0.51
N PRO A 70 1.52 -25.05 0.71
CA PRO A 70 1.65 -23.94 1.65
C PRO A 70 3.08 -23.73 2.14
N VAL A 71 3.44 -22.47 2.38
CA VAL A 71 4.72 -22.03 2.93
C VAL A 71 4.51 -21.04 4.07
N CYS A 72 5.42 -21.02 5.05
CA CYS A 72 5.40 -20.07 6.14
C CYS A 72 6.37 -18.93 5.80
N GLY A 73 5.87 -17.70 5.78
CA GLY A 73 6.68 -16.51 5.58
C GLY A 73 7.35 -16.02 6.87
N LYS A 74 8.43 -15.25 6.74
CA LYS A 74 9.09 -14.59 7.87
C LYS A 74 8.23 -13.56 8.61
N ASP A 75 7.11 -13.17 8.00
CA ASP A 75 6.08 -12.33 8.64
C ASP A 75 5.13 -13.15 9.53
N GLY A 76 5.36 -14.46 9.68
CA GLY A 76 4.53 -15.37 10.48
C GLY A 76 3.22 -15.75 9.81
N LYS A 77 3.02 -15.41 8.53
CA LYS A 77 1.81 -15.78 7.78
C LYS A 77 2.02 -16.99 6.90
N THR A 78 0.97 -17.81 6.82
CA THR A 78 0.93 -18.94 5.87
C THR A 78 0.42 -18.45 4.52
N TYR A 79 1.16 -18.75 3.46
CA TYR A 79 0.76 -18.51 2.08
C TYR A 79 0.39 -19.82 1.42
N ASN A 80 -0.68 -19.85 0.61
CA ASN A 80 -1.16 -21.07 -0.05
C ASN A 80 -0.13 -21.70 -0.99
N ASN A 81 0.78 -20.89 -1.53
CA ASN A 81 1.94 -21.31 -2.29
C ASN A 81 3.03 -20.24 -2.29
N GLU A 82 4.23 -20.64 -2.72
CA GLU A 82 5.41 -19.79 -2.85
C GLU A 82 5.16 -18.57 -3.76
N CYS A 83 4.42 -18.75 -4.86
CA CYS A 83 4.10 -17.63 -5.76
C CYS A 83 3.34 -16.51 -5.03
N LEU A 84 2.33 -16.87 -4.23
CA LEU A 84 1.55 -15.90 -3.46
C LEU A 84 2.38 -15.24 -2.35
N MET A 85 3.32 -15.96 -1.75
CA MET A 85 4.27 -15.41 -0.77
C MET A 85 5.21 -14.38 -1.41
N ASN A 86 5.83 -14.74 -2.53
CA ASN A 86 6.70 -13.86 -3.30
C ASN A 86 5.93 -12.64 -3.81
N CYS A 87 4.67 -12.82 -4.20
CA CYS A 87 3.81 -11.71 -4.63
C CYS A 87 3.48 -10.72 -3.51
N ALA A 88 3.50 -11.18 -2.25
CA ALA A 88 3.39 -10.31 -1.09
C ALA A 88 4.74 -9.72 -0.65
N ASN A 89 5.82 -9.92 -1.42
CA ASN A 89 7.19 -9.56 -1.08
C ASN A 89 7.64 -10.09 0.29
N VAL A 90 7.18 -11.30 0.65
CA VAL A 90 7.57 -11.99 1.87
C VAL A 90 8.57 -13.09 1.55
N ILE A 91 9.60 -13.22 2.39
CA ILE A 91 10.62 -14.25 2.28
C ILE A 91 10.13 -15.49 3.04
N GLU A 92 10.40 -16.68 2.50
CA GLU A 92 10.13 -17.94 3.19
C GLU A 92 10.92 -18.05 4.49
N ASP A 93 10.24 -18.51 5.55
CA ASP A 93 10.86 -18.98 6.78
C ASP A 93 11.11 -20.49 6.72
N TYR A 94 10.06 -21.29 6.49
CA TYR A 94 10.16 -22.73 6.28
C TYR A 94 8.99 -23.28 5.44
N PRO A 95 9.17 -24.46 4.80
CA PRO A 95 8.11 -25.10 4.03
C PRO A 95 6.97 -25.62 4.92
N GLY A 96 5.74 -25.54 4.41
CA GLY A 96 4.52 -25.90 5.13
C GLY A 96 3.83 -24.70 5.78
N ALA A 97 2.68 -24.95 6.41
CA ALA A 97 1.96 -23.90 7.13
C ALA A 97 2.72 -23.47 8.40
N CYS A 98 2.56 -22.20 8.77
CA CYS A 98 3.10 -21.69 10.03
C CYS A 98 2.53 -22.44 11.22
N LYS A 99 3.41 -22.80 12.15
CA LYS A 99 3.06 -23.40 13.42
C LYS A 99 2.57 -22.30 14.36
N ILE A 100 1.36 -22.47 14.88
CA ILE A 100 0.71 -21.58 15.86
C ILE A 100 1.29 -21.85 17.25
#